data_AF-A0AAJ5YRN5-F1
#
_entry.id   AF-A0AAJ5YRN5-F1
#
_cell.length_a   1.000
_cell.length_b   1.000
_cell.length_c   1.000
_cell.angle_alpha   90.00
_cell.angle_beta   90.00
_cell.angle_gamma   90.00
#
_symmetry.space_group_name_H-M   'P 1'
#
loop_
_entity.id
_entity.type
_entity.pdbx_description
1 polymer ?
#
loop_
_entity_poly.entity_id
_entity_poly.type
_entity_poly.pdbx_seq_one_letter_code
_entity_poly.pdbx_strand_id
1 'polypeptide(L)'
;MEDALAEYVTHASRQTPKVKLSHSVAASLPRAFPTSPLLWQIRSNTEDQKLFQLLSYTAKSRARNVLQRFEQDWQRVEDARRNTPGFLQEIWQGLAQTNFAPPFNQDDFLWAWLCTNSRCIYMDFNYLDHADNLTLAPLLDMANHTAIPWLECNVRYSSSRNLELLAPNKPRPENAGRIGLRKGDEVCITYGAHANSTLLAEYGFVLPRTLFPEESVWRGNRYCDICLDELIEKAIDDQGELGTWKRDLLISEQYWT
;
A
#
# COMPACT_ATOMS: atom_id res chain seq x y z
N MET A 1 20.58 -8.94 17.08
CA MET A 1 19.39 -8.10 16.84
C MET A 1 18.55 -8.69 15.70
N GLU A 2 19.20 -9.09 14.61
CA GLU A 2 18.61 -9.90 13.51
C GLU A 2 18.05 -11.26 13.97
N ASP A 3 18.73 -11.93 14.92
CA ASP A 3 18.23 -13.18 15.50
C ASP A 3 17.04 -12.97 16.44
N ALA A 4 16.90 -11.79 17.05
CA ALA A 4 15.90 -11.57 18.09
C ALA A 4 14.49 -11.47 17.53
N LEU A 5 14.25 -10.71 16.46
CA LEU A 5 12.90 -10.56 15.86
C LEU A 5 12.45 -11.82 15.10
N ALA A 6 13.40 -12.51 14.44
CA ALA A 6 13.14 -13.80 13.80
C ALA A 6 12.94 -14.91 14.86
N GLU A 7 13.76 -14.99 15.91
CA GLU A 7 13.51 -15.88 17.07
C GLU A 7 12.22 -15.50 17.79
N TYR A 8 11.84 -14.22 17.84
CA TYR A 8 10.65 -13.75 18.54
C TYR A 8 9.37 -14.22 17.85
N VAL A 9 9.30 -14.06 16.53
CA VAL A 9 8.25 -14.67 15.69
C VAL A 9 8.31 -16.20 15.76
N THR A 10 9.50 -16.79 15.88
CA THR A 10 9.70 -18.24 16.04
C THR A 10 9.21 -18.77 17.39
N HIS A 11 9.41 -18.04 18.50
CA HIS A 11 9.03 -18.45 19.84
C HIS A 11 7.51 -18.34 20.04
N ALA A 12 6.90 -17.25 19.55
CA ALA A 12 5.45 -17.07 19.54
C ALA A 12 4.73 -18.10 18.65
N SER A 13 5.34 -18.51 17.52
CA SER A 13 4.78 -19.51 16.59
C SER A 13 4.87 -20.96 17.08
N ARG A 14 5.81 -21.28 17.99
CA ARG A 14 5.98 -22.64 18.55
C ARG A 14 4.97 -23.01 19.62
N GLN A 15 4.30 -22.04 20.25
CA GLN A 15 3.41 -22.29 21.41
C GLN A 15 1.91 -22.17 21.10
N THR A 16 1.50 -21.84 19.87
CA THR A 16 0.13 -21.39 19.57
C THR A 16 -0.54 -22.20 18.46
N PRO A 17 -1.66 -22.91 18.73
CA PRO A 17 -2.22 -23.83 17.74
C PRO A 17 -3.16 -23.22 16.68
N LYS A 18 -3.59 -21.95 16.78
CA LYS A 18 -4.74 -21.47 15.95
C LYS A 18 -4.68 -20.09 15.30
N VAL A 19 -3.67 -19.26 15.55
CA VAL A 19 -3.40 -18.07 14.72
C VAL A 19 -1.92 -18.09 14.36
N LYS A 20 -1.59 -18.87 13.34
CA LYS A 20 -0.26 -18.82 12.73
C LYS A 20 -0.39 -17.96 11.48
N LEU A 21 -0.02 -16.69 11.57
CA LEU A 21 0.79 -16.17 10.47
C LEU A 21 1.99 -17.12 10.44
N SER A 22 2.03 -18.01 9.46
CA SER A 22 3.07 -19.03 9.46
C SER A 22 4.40 -18.29 9.45
N HIS A 23 5.36 -18.74 10.27
CA HIS A 23 6.70 -18.13 10.34
C HIS A 23 7.27 -17.83 8.94
N SER A 24 6.94 -18.67 7.96
CA SER A 24 7.24 -18.48 6.54
C SER A 24 6.72 -17.18 5.93
N VAL A 25 5.51 -16.72 6.26
CA VAL A 25 4.94 -15.47 5.72
C VAL A 25 5.68 -14.26 6.27
N ALA A 26 5.84 -14.18 7.59
CA ALA A 26 6.58 -13.08 8.21
C ALA A 26 8.04 -13.04 7.72
N ALA A 27 8.68 -14.21 7.59
CA ALA A 27 10.05 -14.33 7.09
C ALA A 27 10.20 -13.99 5.60
N SER A 28 9.12 -14.05 4.81
CA SER A 28 9.14 -13.70 3.38
C SER A 28 8.84 -12.22 3.11
N LEU A 29 8.40 -11.45 4.11
CA LEU A 29 8.17 -10.02 3.94
C LEU A 29 9.50 -9.28 3.65
N PRO A 30 9.46 -8.18 2.88
CA PRO A 30 10.65 -7.38 2.63
C PRO A 30 11.20 -6.81 3.94
N ARG A 31 12.52 -6.67 3.98
CA ARG A 31 13.23 -6.10 5.13
C ARG A 31 13.46 -4.60 5.01
N ALA A 32 13.31 -4.03 3.81
CA ALA A 32 13.61 -2.63 3.54
C ALA A 32 12.75 -2.08 2.40
N PHE A 33 12.52 -0.77 2.46
CA PHE A 33 11.75 0.00 1.49
C PHE A 33 12.52 1.25 1.06
N PRO A 34 13.73 1.11 0.49
CA PRO A 34 14.65 2.23 0.26
C PRO A 34 14.13 3.28 -0.72
N THR A 35 13.11 2.93 -1.51
CA THR A 35 12.50 3.79 -2.53
C THR A 35 11.20 4.44 -2.05
N SER A 36 10.76 4.17 -0.82
CA SER A 36 9.53 4.75 -0.27
C SER A 36 9.76 6.19 0.19
N PRO A 37 9.01 7.17 -0.33
CA PRO A 37 9.08 8.56 0.14
C PRO A 37 8.75 8.72 1.63
N LEU A 38 7.90 7.86 2.19
CA LEU A 38 7.61 7.85 3.63
C LEU A 38 8.89 7.63 4.44
N LEU A 39 9.69 6.62 4.07
CA LEU A 39 10.93 6.30 4.75
C LEU A 39 11.93 7.47 4.68
N TRP A 40 12.01 8.14 3.52
CA TRP A 40 12.87 9.31 3.34
C TRP A 40 12.51 10.45 4.30
N GLN A 41 11.21 10.71 4.48
CA GLN A 41 10.72 11.74 5.39
C GLN A 41 10.98 11.37 6.85
N ILE A 42 10.72 10.12 7.27
CA ILE A 42 10.95 9.68 8.66
C ILE A 42 12.44 9.69 9.02
N ARG A 43 13.31 9.19 8.14
CA ARG A 43 14.76 9.20 8.37
C ARG A 43 15.37 10.59 8.35
N SER A 44 14.86 11.47 7.47
CA SER A 44 15.27 12.87 7.37
C SER A 44 16.78 13.12 7.25
N ASN A 45 17.54 12.18 6.68
CA ASN A 45 18.95 12.42 6.37
C ASN A 45 19.10 13.28 5.10
N THR A 46 20.29 13.84 4.89
CA THR A 46 20.54 14.80 3.81
C THR A 46 20.25 14.26 2.41
N GLU A 47 20.55 12.99 2.14
CA GLU A 47 20.31 12.39 0.82
C GLU A 47 18.82 12.11 0.58
N ASP A 48 18.12 11.58 1.59
CA ASP A 48 16.68 11.34 1.55
C ASP A 48 15.89 12.64 1.35
N GLN A 49 16.31 13.73 2.00
CA GLN A 49 15.73 15.06 1.78
C GLN A 49 15.94 15.56 0.35
N LYS A 50 17.12 15.36 -0.24
CA LYS A 50 17.37 15.72 -1.64
C LYS A 50 16.48 14.92 -2.58
N LEU A 51 16.37 13.60 -2.37
CA LEU A 51 15.49 12.74 -3.18
C LEU A 51 14.04 13.21 -3.10
N PHE A 52 13.55 13.49 -1.90
CA PHE A 52 12.20 14.01 -1.73
C PHE A 52 11.99 15.36 -2.45
N GLN A 53 12.99 16.25 -2.44
CA GLN A 53 12.89 17.54 -3.13
C GLN A 53 12.86 17.41 -4.66
N LEU A 54 13.40 16.33 -5.23
CA LEU A 54 13.37 16.06 -6.68
C LEU A 54 12.03 15.52 -7.16
N LEU A 55 11.14 15.11 -6.26
CA LEU A 55 9.80 14.65 -6.63
C LEU A 55 8.99 15.75 -7.32
N SER A 56 8.16 15.36 -8.28
CA SER A 56 7.17 16.28 -8.87
C SER A 56 6.19 16.75 -7.81
N TYR A 57 5.53 17.89 -8.05
CA TYR A 57 4.54 18.44 -7.11
C TYR A 57 3.46 17.41 -6.73
N THR A 58 2.89 16.72 -7.73
CA THR A 58 1.88 15.68 -7.50
C THR A 58 2.43 14.51 -6.67
N ALA A 59 3.66 14.04 -6.95
CA ALA A 59 4.28 12.98 -6.14
C ALA A 59 4.57 13.44 -4.70
N LYS A 60 5.01 14.69 -4.49
CA LYS A 60 5.20 15.26 -3.14
C LYS A 60 3.89 15.34 -2.38
N SER A 61 2.81 15.82 -3.00
CA SER A 61 1.49 15.89 -2.39
C SER A 61 1.01 14.51 -1.94
N ARG A 62 1.07 13.50 -2.82
CA ARG A 62 0.73 12.12 -2.48
C ARG A 62 1.61 11.56 -1.34
N ALA A 63 2.92 11.78 -1.39
CA ALA A 63 3.83 11.33 -0.35
C ALA A 63 3.55 11.98 1.02
N ARG A 64 3.14 13.26 1.05
CA ARG A 64 2.73 13.93 2.29
C ARG A 64 1.44 13.34 2.86
N ASN A 65 0.49 12.95 2.02
CA ASN A 65 -0.73 12.28 2.48
C ASN A 65 -0.41 10.91 3.12
N VAL A 66 0.53 10.17 2.53
CA VAL A 66 1.04 8.90 3.11
C VAL A 66 1.70 9.15 4.47
N LEU A 67 2.56 10.16 4.57
CA LEU A 67 3.21 10.58 5.82
C LEU A 67 2.17 10.95 6.89
N GLN A 68 1.18 11.76 6.54
CA GLN A 68 0.14 12.19 7.47
C GLN A 68 -0.65 10.99 8.02
N ARG A 69 -1.03 10.02 7.18
CA ARG A 69 -1.71 8.80 7.63
C ARG A 69 -0.84 7.99 8.59
N PHE A 70 0.43 7.78 8.25
CA PHE A 70 1.37 7.10 9.13
C PHE A 70 1.52 7.80 10.48
N GLU A 71 1.69 9.13 10.50
CA GLU A 71 1.82 9.91 11.73
C GLU A 71 0.55 9.83 12.59
N GLN A 72 -0.63 9.89 11.97
CA GLN A 72 -1.91 9.73 12.66
C GLN A 72 -2.05 8.34 13.29
N ASP A 73 -1.72 7.28 12.55
CA ASP A 73 -1.81 5.91 13.05
C ASP A 73 -0.80 5.64 14.17
N TRP A 74 0.44 6.13 14.02
CA TRP A 74 1.45 6.05 15.06
C TRP A 74 1.02 6.77 16.34
N GLN A 75 0.48 7.99 16.20
CA GLN A 75 -0.02 8.76 17.34
C GLN A 75 -1.16 8.02 18.06
N ARG A 76 -2.09 7.40 17.32
CA ARG A 76 -3.17 6.60 17.90
C ARG A 76 -2.64 5.41 18.72
N VAL A 77 -1.61 4.72 18.22
CA VAL A 77 -0.97 3.61 18.93
C VAL A 77 -0.29 4.09 20.21
N GLU A 78 0.44 5.21 20.15
CA GLU A 78 1.08 5.80 21.33
C GLU A 78 0.06 6.31 22.36
N ASP A 79 -1.05 6.89 21.91
CA ASP A 79 -2.15 7.31 22.79
C ASP A 79 -2.81 6.12 23.48
N ALA A 80 -3.09 5.04 22.74
CA ALA A 80 -3.63 3.81 23.30
C ALA A 80 -2.67 3.19 24.32
N ARG A 81 -1.37 3.14 24.01
CA ARG A 81 -0.31 2.65 24.91
C ARG A 81 -0.24 3.44 26.22
N ARG A 82 -0.44 4.77 26.17
CA ARG A 82 -0.40 5.65 27.34
C ARG A 82 -1.67 5.61 28.17
N ASN A 83 -2.83 5.56 27.52
CA ASN A 83 -4.13 5.75 28.17
C ASN A 83 -4.80 4.43 28.59
N THR A 84 -4.37 3.29 28.06
CA THR A 84 -4.99 1.98 28.33
C THR A 84 -3.94 1.00 28.85
N PRO A 85 -3.80 0.86 30.19
CA PRO A 85 -2.93 -0.14 30.79
C PRO A 85 -3.31 -1.54 30.29
N GLY A 86 -2.33 -2.32 29.84
CA GLY A 86 -2.61 -3.66 29.32
C GLY A 86 -2.98 -3.72 27.84
N PHE A 87 -3.12 -2.59 27.14
CA PHE A 87 -3.55 -2.55 25.72
C PHE A 87 -2.77 -3.51 24.82
N LEU A 88 -1.43 -3.47 24.90
CA LEU A 88 -0.61 -4.38 24.10
C LEU A 88 -0.79 -5.83 24.55
N GLN A 89 -0.81 -6.09 25.86
CA GLN A 89 -1.02 -7.44 26.38
C GLN A 89 -2.33 -8.04 25.89
N GLU A 90 -3.42 -7.27 25.89
CA GLU A 90 -4.73 -7.70 25.41
C GLU A 90 -4.71 -8.03 23.90
N ILE A 91 -4.06 -7.18 23.10
CA ILE A 91 -3.88 -7.45 21.65
C ILE A 91 -3.12 -8.75 21.44
N TRP A 92 -1.97 -8.92 22.11
CA TRP A 92 -1.14 -10.10 21.94
C TRP A 92 -1.79 -11.38 22.50
N GLN A 93 -2.61 -11.26 23.55
CA GLN A 93 -3.46 -12.35 24.03
C GLN A 93 -4.49 -12.75 22.97
N GLY A 94 -5.16 -11.80 22.34
CA GLY A 94 -6.13 -12.06 21.28
C GLY A 94 -5.50 -12.68 20.02
N LEU A 95 -4.36 -12.14 19.58
CA LEU A 95 -3.71 -12.51 18.33
C LEU A 95 -2.86 -13.77 18.44
N ALA A 96 -2.10 -13.90 19.53
CA ALA A 96 -1.08 -14.92 19.68
C ALA A 96 -1.24 -15.73 20.97
N GLN A 97 -2.39 -15.64 21.67
CA GLN A 97 -2.70 -16.42 22.88
C GLN A 97 -1.56 -16.42 23.90
N THR A 98 -0.83 -15.30 23.97
CA THR A 98 0.33 -15.09 24.83
C THR A 98 0.09 -13.86 25.70
N ASN A 99 0.47 -13.95 26.97
CA ASN A 99 0.40 -12.81 27.89
C ASN A 99 1.60 -11.86 27.75
N PHE A 100 2.58 -12.23 26.93
CA PHE A 100 3.78 -11.44 26.70
C PHE A 100 3.64 -10.62 25.41
N ALA A 101 3.52 -9.31 25.57
CA ALA A 101 3.64 -8.34 24.48
C ALA A 101 5.11 -7.91 24.34
N PRO A 102 5.75 -8.10 23.18
CA PRO A 102 7.09 -7.56 22.95
C PRO A 102 7.06 -6.04 23.02
N PRO A 103 8.13 -5.41 23.55
CA PRO A 103 8.37 -4.02 23.23
C PRO A 103 8.66 -3.88 21.72
N PHE A 104 8.11 -2.85 21.10
CA PHE A 104 8.42 -2.44 19.75
C PHE A 104 8.57 -0.91 19.72
N ASN A 105 9.28 -0.40 18.73
CA ASN A 105 9.53 1.03 18.54
C ASN A 105 8.89 1.55 17.23
N GLN A 106 9.13 2.83 16.92
CA GLN A 106 8.58 3.45 15.72
C GLN A 106 9.10 2.82 14.42
N ASP A 107 10.35 2.32 14.40
CA ASP A 107 10.90 1.66 13.21
C ASP A 107 10.23 0.30 12.96
N ASP A 108 9.94 -0.47 14.02
CA ASP A 108 9.18 -1.72 13.94
C ASP A 108 7.77 -1.45 13.39
N PHE A 109 7.12 -0.40 13.89
CA PHE A 109 5.80 0.03 13.42
C PHE A 109 5.85 0.51 11.97
N LEU A 110 6.83 1.33 11.60
CA LEU A 110 7.05 1.81 10.23
C LEU A 110 7.23 0.65 9.25
N TRP A 111 8.02 -0.35 9.61
CA TRP A 111 8.20 -1.56 8.81
C TRP A 111 6.87 -2.31 8.63
N ALA A 112 6.13 -2.56 9.71
CA ALA A 112 4.85 -3.26 9.64
C ALA A 112 3.79 -2.47 8.84
N TRP A 113 3.77 -1.15 9.00
CA TRP A 113 2.89 -0.24 8.28
C TRP A 113 3.20 -0.24 6.78
N LEU A 114 4.48 -0.14 6.39
CA LEU A 114 4.91 -0.23 4.99
C LEU A 114 4.61 -1.60 4.37
N CYS A 115 4.84 -2.69 5.12
CA CYS A 115 4.44 -4.03 4.69
C CYS A 115 2.95 -4.11 4.41
N THR A 116 2.11 -3.58 5.30
CA THR A 116 0.66 -3.59 5.18
C THR A 116 0.19 -2.71 4.02
N ASN A 117 0.56 -1.43 4.01
CA ASN A 117 0.10 -0.47 3.01
C ASN A 117 0.48 -0.86 1.57
N SER A 118 1.65 -1.48 1.38
CA SER A 118 2.12 -1.86 0.04
C SER A 118 1.63 -3.23 -0.44
N ARG A 119 0.96 -4.04 0.40
CA ARG A 119 0.60 -5.44 0.08
C ARG A 119 -0.82 -5.86 0.43
N CYS A 120 -1.53 -5.06 1.24
CA CYS A 120 -2.91 -5.38 1.54
C CYS A 120 -3.74 -5.34 0.26
N ILE A 121 -4.69 -6.24 0.16
CA ILE A 121 -5.69 -6.24 -0.88
C ILE A 121 -7.06 -6.01 -0.24
N TYR A 122 -7.96 -5.46 -1.04
CA TYR A 122 -9.36 -5.46 -0.67
C TYR A 122 -9.90 -6.89 -0.69
N MET A 123 -10.69 -7.24 0.32
CA MET A 123 -11.54 -8.43 0.31
C MET A 123 -12.83 -8.08 1.04
N ASP A 124 -13.95 -8.27 0.36
CA ASP A 124 -15.25 -7.99 0.95
C ASP A 124 -15.60 -9.02 2.03
N PHE A 125 -15.37 -8.64 3.28
CA PHE A 125 -15.77 -9.39 4.47
C PHE A 125 -17.18 -9.00 4.95
N ASN A 126 -17.87 -8.10 4.23
CA ASN A 126 -19.13 -7.47 4.62
C ASN A 126 -19.01 -6.60 5.88
N TYR A 127 -17.84 -5.97 6.11
CA TYR A 127 -17.75 -4.91 7.11
C TYR A 127 -18.34 -3.60 6.57
N LEU A 128 -18.91 -2.80 7.47
CA LEU A 128 -19.58 -1.54 7.12
C LEU A 128 -18.60 -0.51 6.53
N ASP A 129 -17.42 -0.38 7.15
CA ASP A 129 -16.38 0.49 6.64
C ASP A 129 -15.58 -0.23 5.54
N HIS A 130 -15.43 0.42 4.38
CA HIS A 130 -14.62 -0.10 3.29
C HIS A 130 -13.15 -0.28 3.72
N ALA A 131 -12.64 0.59 4.59
CA ALA A 131 -11.27 0.52 5.10
C ALA A 131 -11.01 -0.74 5.96
N ASP A 132 -12.06 -1.30 6.56
CA ASP A 132 -11.98 -2.53 7.37
C ASP A 132 -11.93 -3.80 6.51
N ASN A 133 -12.22 -3.68 5.21
CA ASN A 133 -12.25 -4.80 4.27
C ASN A 133 -10.90 -5.01 3.57
N LEU A 134 -9.80 -4.91 4.34
CA LEU A 134 -8.43 -5.12 3.87
C LEU A 134 -7.81 -6.36 4.49
N THR A 135 -6.99 -7.07 3.72
CA THR A 135 -6.27 -8.25 4.21
C THR A 135 -4.91 -8.41 3.55
N LEU A 136 -3.97 -9.02 4.26
CA LEU A 136 -2.75 -9.56 3.64
C LEU A 136 -3.09 -10.94 3.06
N ALA A 137 -2.74 -11.15 1.80
CA ALA A 137 -2.97 -12.40 1.08
C ALA A 137 -1.64 -13.05 0.72
N PRO A 138 -1.06 -13.88 1.62
CA PRO A 138 0.23 -14.52 1.37
C PRO A 138 0.24 -15.28 0.04
N LEU A 139 1.39 -15.26 -0.64
CA LEU A 139 1.61 -15.74 -2.02
C LEU A 139 1.07 -14.79 -3.09
N LEU A 140 -0.14 -14.27 -2.93
CA LEU A 140 -0.68 -13.30 -3.88
C LEU A 140 0.03 -11.95 -3.77
N ASP A 141 0.37 -11.54 -2.55
CA ASP A 141 1.14 -10.33 -2.23
C ASP A 141 2.59 -10.33 -2.74
N MET A 142 3.06 -11.48 -3.25
CA MET A 142 4.35 -11.62 -3.93
C MET A 142 4.27 -11.28 -5.44
N ALA A 143 3.07 -11.20 -6.01
CA ALA A 143 2.90 -10.90 -7.42
C ALA A 143 3.17 -9.40 -7.67
N ASN A 144 4.08 -9.11 -8.59
CA ASN A 144 4.42 -7.74 -8.95
C ASN A 144 3.34 -7.08 -9.82
N HIS A 145 3.36 -5.75 -9.85
CA HIS A 145 2.47 -4.96 -10.69
C HIS A 145 2.84 -5.09 -12.18
N THR A 146 1.82 -5.24 -13.05
CA THR A 146 1.95 -4.96 -14.48
C THR A 146 0.90 -3.94 -14.92
N ALA A 147 1.31 -3.00 -15.77
CA ALA A 147 0.40 -2.11 -16.50
C ALA A 147 0.04 -2.66 -17.90
N ILE A 148 0.57 -3.83 -18.26
CA ILE A 148 0.35 -4.46 -19.56
C ILE A 148 -0.85 -5.41 -19.45
N PRO A 149 -2.01 -5.09 -20.07
CA PRO A 149 -3.24 -5.84 -19.82
C PRO A 149 -3.17 -7.33 -20.17
N TRP A 150 -2.41 -7.72 -21.20
CA TRP A 150 -2.30 -9.13 -21.62
C TRP A 150 -1.29 -9.96 -20.83
N LEU A 151 -0.57 -9.36 -19.87
CA LEU A 151 0.27 -10.07 -18.89
C LEU A 151 -0.40 -10.19 -17.52
N GLU A 152 -1.52 -9.50 -17.31
CA GLU A 152 -2.24 -9.48 -16.05
C GLU A 152 -2.88 -10.84 -15.74
N CYS A 153 -2.49 -11.41 -14.60
CA CYS A 153 -3.26 -12.47 -13.95
C CYS A 153 -4.42 -11.82 -13.17
N ASN A 154 -5.63 -12.34 -13.35
CA ASN A 154 -6.82 -11.77 -12.73
C ASN A 154 -7.05 -12.40 -11.36
N VAL A 155 -7.26 -11.58 -10.34
CA VAL A 155 -7.67 -12.04 -9.03
C VAL A 155 -9.20 -12.07 -8.98
N ARG A 156 -9.78 -13.18 -8.52
CA ARG A 156 -11.23 -13.30 -8.29
C ARG A 156 -11.51 -13.75 -6.87
N TYR A 157 -12.62 -13.26 -6.34
CA TYR A 157 -13.18 -13.70 -5.07
C TYR A 157 -14.15 -14.84 -5.33
N SER A 158 -13.86 -15.99 -4.74
CA SER A 158 -14.78 -17.12 -4.73
C SER A 158 -15.86 -16.90 -3.67
N SER A 159 -17.07 -17.40 -3.91
CA SER A 159 -18.16 -17.40 -2.91
C SER A 159 -17.78 -18.16 -1.63
N SER A 160 -16.74 -18.98 -1.70
CA SER A 160 -16.14 -19.70 -0.57
C SER A 160 -15.14 -18.87 0.27
N ARG A 161 -15.08 -17.53 0.07
CA ARG A 161 -14.10 -16.61 0.70
C ARG A 161 -12.63 -16.96 0.40
N ASN A 162 -12.41 -17.54 -0.77
CA ASN A 162 -11.07 -17.83 -1.29
C ASN A 162 -10.68 -16.83 -2.37
N LEU A 163 -9.38 -16.61 -2.52
CA LEU A 163 -8.80 -15.86 -3.63
C LEU A 163 -8.35 -16.83 -4.71
N GLU A 164 -8.79 -16.57 -5.93
CA GLU A 164 -8.40 -17.33 -7.12
C GLU A 164 -7.54 -16.44 -8.02
N LEU A 165 -6.35 -16.92 -8.39
CA LEU A 165 -5.48 -16.26 -9.34
C LEU A 165 -5.60 -16.95 -10.71
N LEU A 166 -6.15 -16.23 -11.67
CA LEU A 166 -6.42 -16.73 -13.02
C LEU A 166 -5.34 -16.26 -13.99
N ALA A 167 -4.85 -17.17 -14.82
CA ALA A 167 -3.88 -16.86 -15.86
C ALA A 167 -4.41 -15.79 -16.85
N PRO A 168 -3.51 -15.04 -17.52
CA PRO A 168 -3.91 -14.01 -18.46
C PRO A 168 -4.73 -14.60 -19.61
N ASN A 169 -5.88 -14.00 -19.87
CA ASN A 169 -6.84 -14.43 -20.89
C ASN A 169 -7.08 -13.39 -22.00
N LYS A 170 -6.47 -12.20 -21.88
CA LYS A 170 -6.60 -11.13 -22.87
C LYS A 170 -5.72 -11.43 -24.10
N PRO A 171 -6.19 -11.09 -25.32
CA PRO A 171 -5.40 -11.28 -26.53
C PRO A 171 -4.11 -10.45 -26.49
N ARG A 172 -3.04 -11.03 -27.01
CA ARG A 172 -1.75 -10.35 -27.20
C ARG A 172 -1.73 -9.67 -28.59
N PRO A 173 -0.90 -8.64 -28.80
CA PRO A 173 -0.62 -8.13 -30.14
C PRO A 173 -0.20 -9.26 -31.09
N GLU A 174 -0.49 -9.13 -32.40
CA GLU A 174 -0.30 -10.21 -33.39
C GLU A 174 1.13 -10.79 -33.40
N ASN A 175 2.12 -9.98 -33.03
CA ASN A 175 3.53 -10.38 -32.98
C ASN A 175 3.98 -11.00 -31.64
N ALA A 176 3.15 -10.96 -30.60
CA ALA A 176 3.52 -11.31 -29.21
C ALA A 176 3.20 -12.77 -28.81
N GLY A 177 2.68 -13.57 -29.74
CA GLY A 177 2.49 -15.02 -29.60
C GLY A 177 1.25 -15.43 -28.81
N ARG A 178 1.26 -16.67 -28.25
CA ARG A 178 0.11 -17.32 -27.60
C ARG A 178 -0.37 -16.60 -26.33
N ILE A 179 -1.68 -16.68 -26.06
CA ILE A 179 -2.34 -16.23 -24.82
C ILE A 179 -1.88 -17.10 -23.62
N GLY A 180 -1.79 -16.50 -22.43
CA GLY A 180 -1.39 -17.17 -21.18
C GLY A 180 0.07 -16.92 -20.79
N LEU A 181 0.54 -17.70 -19.81
CA LEU A 181 1.92 -17.68 -19.30
C LEU A 181 2.70 -18.93 -19.76
N ARG A 182 4.02 -18.80 -19.85
CA ARG A 182 4.96 -19.90 -20.11
C ARG A 182 5.80 -20.21 -18.87
N LYS A 183 6.42 -21.39 -18.85
CA LYS A 183 7.39 -21.72 -17.82
C LYS A 183 8.52 -20.68 -17.82
N GLY A 184 8.74 -20.04 -16.68
CA GLY A 184 9.73 -18.98 -16.51
C GLY A 184 9.19 -17.56 -16.69
N ASP A 185 7.95 -17.40 -17.17
CA ASP A 185 7.29 -16.08 -17.16
C ASP A 185 6.96 -15.67 -15.73
N GLU A 186 7.10 -14.38 -15.44
CA GLU A 186 6.68 -13.80 -14.17
C GLU A 186 5.15 -13.75 -14.07
N VAL A 187 4.63 -14.01 -12.88
CA VAL A 187 3.21 -13.88 -12.55
C VAL A 187 2.97 -12.49 -12.00
N CYS A 188 2.31 -11.63 -12.78
CA CYS A 188 2.01 -10.26 -12.40
C CYS A 188 0.50 -10.03 -12.27
N ILE A 189 0.11 -9.08 -11.43
CA ILE A 189 -1.27 -8.59 -11.27
C ILE A 189 -1.34 -7.07 -11.48
N THR A 190 -2.55 -6.51 -11.59
CA THR A 190 -2.73 -5.05 -11.59
C THR A 190 -3.11 -4.60 -10.19
N TYR A 191 -2.31 -3.73 -9.55
CA TYR A 191 -2.66 -3.18 -8.23
C TYR A 191 -3.80 -2.16 -8.32
N GLY A 192 -3.95 -1.53 -9.48
CA GLY A 192 -5.02 -0.60 -9.79
C GLY A 192 -4.68 0.27 -10.99
N ALA A 193 -5.60 1.17 -11.34
CA ALA A 193 -5.38 2.20 -12.36
C ALA A 193 -4.55 3.36 -11.80
N HIS A 194 -3.31 3.09 -11.38
CA HIS A 194 -2.50 4.05 -10.63
C HIS A 194 -1.48 4.78 -11.50
N ALA A 195 -1.41 6.10 -11.33
CA ALA A 195 -0.33 6.91 -11.87
C ALA A 195 0.99 6.65 -11.13
N ASN A 196 2.12 7.03 -11.76
CA ASN A 196 3.44 6.84 -11.15
C ASN A 196 3.60 7.60 -9.81
N SER A 197 2.85 8.69 -9.60
CA SER A 197 2.80 9.41 -8.32
C SER A 197 2.27 8.52 -7.19
N THR A 198 1.15 7.81 -7.42
CA THR A 198 0.55 6.85 -6.49
C THR A 198 1.42 5.62 -6.32
N LEU A 199 1.91 5.04 -7.42
CA LEU A 199 2.79 3.86 -7.34
C LEU A 199 4.04 4.15 -6.50
N LEU A 200 4.61 5.35 -6.63
CA LEU A 200 5.78 5.73 -5.84
C LEU A 200 5.44 5.99 -4.37
N ALA A 201 4.38 6.76 -4.10
CA ALA A 201 4.02 7.15 -2.74
C ALA A 201 3.54 5.96 -1.89
N GLU A 202 2.71 5.09 -2.45
CA GLU A 202 2.09 3.97 -1.73
C GLU A 202 2.92 2.68 -1.79
N TYR A 203 3.52 2.38 -2.95
CA TYR A 203 4.19 1.09 -3.20
C TYR A 203 5.72 1.20 -3.35
N GLY A 204 6.27 2.42 -3.43
CA GLY A 204 7.70 2.65 -3.52
C GLY A 204 8.33 2.34 -4.89
N PHE A 205 7.57 2.36 -5.99
CA PHE A 205 8.16 2.17 -7.33
C PHE A 205 7.46 3.02 -8.41
N VAL A 206 8.10 3.16 -9.56
CA VAL A 206 7.50 3.78 -10.75
C VAL A 206 7.61 2.83 -11.93
N LEU A 207 6.65 2.90 -12.85
CA LEU A 207 6.76 2.18 -14.10
C LEU A 207 7.81 2.85 -15.02
N PRO A 208 8.53 2.06 -15.84
CA PRO A 208 9.49 2.59 -16.79
C PRO A 208 8.84 3.54 -17.79
N ARG A 209 9.64 4.44 -18.34
CA ARG A 209 9.20 5.40 -19.37
C ARG A 209 8.63 4.71 -20.62
N THR A 210 9.06 3.49 -20.90
CA THR A 210 8.68 2.71 -22.07
C THR A 210 8.25 1.31 -21.63
N LEU A 211 6.95 1.08 -21.61
CA LEU A 211 6.29 -0.20 -21.32
C LEU A 211 6.01 -1.00 -22.59
N PHE A 212 5.76 -0.32 -23.71
CA PHE A 212 5.43 -0.92 -25.00
C PHE A 212 6.57 -0.67 -26.01
N PRO A 213 7.21 -1.72 -26.53
CA PRO A 213 8.29 -1.58 -27.52
C PRO A 213 7.80 -1.18 -28.93
N GLU A 214 6.53 -1.45 -29.27
CA GLU A 214 5.98 -1.17 -30.62
C GLU A 214 5.50 0.28 -30.81
N GLU A 215 5.53 0.76 -32.06
CA GLU A 215 5.38 2.17 -32.41
C GLU A 215 3.92 2.58 -32.73
N SER A 216 3.43 3.62 -32.01
CA SER A 216 2.47 4.68 -32.46
C SER A 216 1.60 5.24 -31.33
N VAL A 217 1.62 4.66 -30.11
CA VAL A 217 0.78 5.08 -28.98
C VAL A 217 1.64 5.39 -27.74
N TRP A 218 1.11 6.20 -26.81
CA TRP A 218 1.69 6.50 -25.50
C TRP A 218 2.41 5.28 -24.88
N ARG A 219 3.73 5.41 -24.71
CA ARG A 219 4.60 4.30 -24.27
C ARG A 219 4.83 4.24 -22.76
N GLY A 220 4.39 5.25 -22.00
CA GLY A 220 4.56 5.32 -20.55
C GLY A 220 3.39 4.70 -19.78
N ASN A 221 3.37 4.91 -18.46
CA ASN A 221 2.21 4.57 -17.65
C ASN A 221 0.97 5.31 -18.19
N ARG A 222 -0.04 4.57 -18.66
CA ARG A 222 -1.27 5.12 -19.26
C ARG A 222 -2.13 5.89 -18.25
N TYR A 223 -1.91 5.64 -16.96
CA TYR A 223 -2.51 6.40 -15.89
C TYR A 223 -1.55 7.52 -15.55
N CYS A 224 -1.97 8.75 -15.82
CA CYS A 224 -1.26 9.96 -15.47
C CYS A 224 -2.22 10.84 -14.70
N ASP A 225 -1.75 11.46 -13.62
CA ASP A 225 -2.51 12.41 -12.86
C ASP A 225 -1.71 13.71 -12.69
N ILE A 226 -2.46 14.80 -12.48
CA ILE A 226 -1.93 16.09 -12.10
C ILE A 226 -2.77 16.53 -10.90
N CYS A 227 -2.12 16.72 -9.75
CA CYS A 227 -2.77 17.30 -8.58
C CYS A 227 -2.92 18.80 -8.81
N LEU A 228 -4.17 19.28 -8.80
CA LEU A 228 -4.53 20.69 -8.96
C LEU A 228 -5.20 21.26 -7.70
N ASP A 229 -5.27 20.47 -6.64
CA ASP A 229 -6.10 20.72 -5.45
C ASP A 229 -5.82 22.11 -4.86
N GLU A 230 -4.57 22.42 -4.52
CA GLU A 230 -4.18 23.75 -3.99
C GLU A 230 -4.52 24.91 -4.95
N LEU A 231 -4.44 24.69 -6.28
CA LEU A 231 -4.77 25.73 -7.26
C LEU A 231 -6.28 25.95 -7.35
N ILE A 232 -7.07 24.88 -7.29
CA ILE A 232 -8.53 24.94 -7.31
C ILE A 232 -9.04 25.53 -5.99
N GLU A 233 -8.50 25.11 -4.86
CA GLU A 233 -8.76 25.67 -3.54
C GLU A 233 -8.53 27.17 -3.52
N LYS A 234 -7.33 27.59 -3.94
CA LYS A 234 -7.01 29.01 -4.03
C LYS A 234 -7.97 29.75 -4.96
N ALA A 235 -8.31 29.17 -6.11
CA ALA A 235 -9.25 29.80 -7.04
C ALA A 235 -10.68 29.90 -6.48
N ILE A 236 -11.08 29.01 -5.57
CA ILE A 236 -12.34 29.11 -4.83
C ILE A 236 -12.23 30.19 -3.76
N ASP A 237 -11.16 30.20 -2.96
CA ASP A 237 -10.98 31.15 -1.87
C ASP A 237 -10.87 32.60 -2.38
N ASP A 238 -10.23 32.81 -3.53
CA ASP A 238 -10.11 34.12 -4.20
C ASP A 238 -11.48 34.70 -4.64
N GLN A 239 -12.58 33.93 -4.56
CA GLN A 239 -13.95 34.39 -4.84
C GLN A 239 -14.67 34.98 -3.61
N GLY A 240 -14.03 35.03 -2.44
CA GLY A 240 -14.62 35.59 -1.21
C GLY A 240 -15.89 34.85 -0.77
N GLU A 241 -16.97 35.60 -0.48
CA GLU A 241 -18.24 35.01 0.00
C GLU A 241 -18.83 33.95 -0.94
N LEU A 242 -18.70 34.14 -2.26
CA LEU A 242 -19.14 33.16 -3.25
C LEU A 242 -18.32 31.86 -3.17
N GLY A 243 -17.02 31.98 -2.89
CA GLY A 243 -16.12 30.85 -2.68
C GLY A 243 -16.51 30.03 -1.47
N THR A 244 -16.75 30.71 -0.34
CA THR A 244 -17.23 30.09 0.90
C THR A 244 -18.53 29.34 0.67
N TRP A 245 -19.52 29.98 0.03
CA TRP A 245 -20.79 29.32 -0.29
C TRP A 245 -20.62 28.07 -1.18
N LYS A 246 -19.73 28.12 -2.18
CA LYS A 246 -19.42 26.96 -3.02
C LYS A 246 -18.78 25.83 -2.21
N ARG A 247 -17.84 26.15 -1.33
CA ARG A 247 -17.18 25.16 -0.46
C ARG A 247 -18.20 24.50 0.47
N ASP A 248 -19.05 25.29 1.12
CA ASP A 248 -20.11 24.78 2.01
C ASP A 248 -21.08 23.86 1.27
N LEU A 249 -21.46 24.22 0.04
CA LEU A 249 -22.29 23.37 -0.82
C LEU A 249 -21.59 22.06 -1.18
N LEU A 250 -20.31 22.09 -1.53
CA LEU A 250 -19.56 20.88 -1.86
C LEU A 250 -19.37 19.98 -0.63
N ILE A 251 -19.22 20.55 0.57
CA ILE A 251 -19.18 19.80 1.84
C ILE A 251 -20.55 19.17 2.13
N SER A 252 -21.64 19.93 1.99
CA SER A 252 -22.99 19.40 2.26
C SER A 252 -23.38 18.26 1.32
N GLU A 253 -22.88 18.31 0.09
CA GLU A 253 -23.08 17.28 -0.94
C GLU A 253 -22.01 16.18 -0.91
N GLN A 254 -21.10 16.18 0.08
CA GLN A 254 -20.05 15.17 0.27
C GLN A 254 -19.04 15.06 -0.89
N TYR A 255 -18.88 16.11 -1.69
CA TYR A 255 -17.84 16.22 -2.72
C TYR A 255 -16.52 16.80 -2.21
N TRP A 256 -16.55 17.38 -1.00
CA TRP A 256 -15.40 18.00 -0.35
C TRP A 256 -15.35 17.57 1.11
N THR A 257 -14.16 17.28 1.62
CA THR A 257 -13.88 16.91 3.02
C THR A 257 -13.02 17.93 3.73
#